data_AF-A0A1R3JA79-F1
#
_entry.id   AF-A0A1R3JA79-F1
#
_cell.length_a   1.000
_cell.length_b   1.000
_cell.length_c   1.000
_cell.angle_alpha   90.00
_cell.angle_beta   90.00
_cell.angle_gamma   90.00
#
_symmetry.space_group_name_H-M   'P 1'
#
loop_
_entity.id
_entity.type
_entity.pdbx_description
1 polymer ?
#
loop_
_entity_poly.entity_id
_entity_poly.type
_entity_poly.pdbx_seq_one_letter_code
_entity_poly.pdbx_strand_id
1 'polypeptide(L)'
;MTSCRLLSQHCNSLSYDSNFINLHCQRTNTIAGYFLQTLHHDDHYSTFVSVDNSSSGLTLDFLPCPVKDIEIVACSDGGLILCKNTLTWRGKYYICKPSSKQFETIPNPIHVLTKNVIGIGLMVLGLNPLRFKVVRIFEPYNHDEEKQDLFKYEVFDSEIWEWNPPKDLFLPFSLLPKKSRGLSVYGGLHWLTMSEKNTLSFFEDYWVLVPLPESKTEDALFSSVRTRLTKYEGKLGVIYEKSERSGIEMVELWIMKQDCNGKGVWSKKHQLNFEACNNEQQNRDCSVLCFYNPDIVLMTGFGFVIFYNFKTGRFKRVELDSIYKYAEDAVFVHTDVEPIIFNLKAQVTDYEPIKSIN
;
A
#
# COMPACT_ATOMS: atom_id res chain seq x y z
N MET A 1 -1.71 5.41 -19.05
CA MET A 1 -2.86 5.98 -18.29
C MET A 1 -2.61 7.39 -17.70
N THR A 2 -1.45 7.66 -17.09
CA THR A 2 -1.20 8.87 -16.27
C THR A 2 -1.42 10.21 -16.98
N SER A 3 -0.96 10.36 -18.22
CA SER A 3 -1.11 11.61 -18.99
C SER A 3 -2.58 12.01 -19.20
N CYS A 4 -3.49 11.04 -19.37
CA CYS A 4 -4.92 11.31 -19.53
C CYS A 4 -5.55 11.97 -18.29
N ARG A 5 -5.00 11.72 -17.10
CA ARG A 5 -5.47 12.32 -15.83
C ARG A 5 -5.17 13.81 -15.72
N LEU A 6 -4.20 14.29 -16.48
CA LEU A 6 -3.77 15.69 -16.51
C LEU A 6 -4.49 16.52 -17.58
N LEU A 7 -5.22 15.89 -18.51
CA LEU A 7 -5.87 16.59 -19.64
C LEU A 7 -7.14 17.37 -19.23
N SER A 8 -7.99 16.78 -18.39
CA SER A 8 -9.21 17.43 -17.87
C SER A 8 -9.80 16.64 -16.71
N GLN A 9 -10.70 17.26 -15.92
CA GLN A 9 -11.45 16.56 -14.87
C GLN A 9 -12.27 15.38 -15.42
N HIS A 10 -12.83 15.52 -16.63
CA HIS A 10 -13.60 14.46 -17.29
C HIS A 10 -12.69 13.30 -17.71
N CYS A 11 -11.55 13.57 -18.35
CA CYS A 11 -10.57 12.54 -18.72
C CYS A 11 -9.98 11.84 -17.47
N ASN A 12 -9.75 12.57 -16.38
CA ASN A 12 -9.34 12.01 -15.10
C ASN A 12 -10.40 11.05 -14.55
N SER A 13 -11.67 11.47 -14.52
CA SER A 13 -12.79 10.62 -14.09
C SER A 13 -12.94 9.35 -14.94
N LEU A 14 -12.87 9.47 -16.28
CA LEU A 14 -12.93 8.33 -17.19
C LEU A 14 -11.76 7.37 -17.00
N SER A 15 -10.56 7.87 -16.64
CA SER A 15 -9.39 7.01 -16.42
C SER A 15 -9.51 6.04 -15.25
N TYR A 16 -10.54 6.22 -14.40
CA TYR A 16 -10.88 5.31 -13.31
C TYR A 16 -12.10 4.44 -13.60
N ASP A 17 -12.85 4.67 -14.68
CA ASP A 17 -14.00 3.82 -15.03
C ASP A 17 -13.58 2.36 -15.18
N SER A 18 -14.37 1.44 -14.62
CA SER A 18 -14.04 0.02 -14.59
C SER A 18 -13.89 -0.59 -15.98
N ASN A 19 -14.71 -0.17 -16.95
CA ASN A 19 -14.59 -0.65 -18.33
C ASN A 19 -13.36 -0.04 -19.00
N PHE A 20 -13.07 1.24 -18.75
CA PHE A 20 -11.86 1.88 -19.26
C PHE A 20 -10.59 1.22 -18.71
N ILE A 21 -10.52 0.92 -17.41
CA ILE A 21 -9.38 0.21 -16.80
C ILE A 21 -9.21 -1.17 -17.46
N ASN A 22 -10.27 -1.97 -17.53
CA ASN A 22 -10.20 -3.32 -18.09
C ASN A 22 -9.79 -3.30 -19.57
N LEU A 23 -10.38 -2.41 -20.38
CA LEU A 23 -10.01 -2.23 -21.79
C LEU A 23 -8.60 -1.67 -21.97
N HIS A 24 -8.10 -0.84 -21.05
CA HIS A 24 -6.71 -0.39 -21.08
C HIS A 24 -5.79 -1.58 -20.83
N CYS A 25 -6.00 -2.33 -19.74
CA CYS A 25 -5.17 -3.49 -19.37
C CYS A 25 -5.08 -4.52 -20.49
N GLN A 26 -6.20 -4.84 -21.14
CA GLN A 26 -6.25 -5.74 -22.29
C GLN A 26 -5.49 -5.23 -23.53
N ARG A 27 -5.40 -3.90 -23.73
CA ARG A 27 -4.77 -3.30 -24.91
C ARG A 27 -3.31 -2.92 -24.72
N THR A 28 -2.88 -2.66 -23.50
CA THR A 28 -1.48 -2.30 -23.16
C THR A 28 -0.73 -3.42 -22.45
N ASN A 29 -1.32 -4.61 -22.29
CA ASN A 29 -0.77 -5.72 -21.50
C ASN A 29 -0.34 -5.30 -20.08
N THR A 30 -1.04 -4.34 -19.48
CA THR A 30 -0.77 -3.91 -18.09
C THR A 30 -1.44 -4.87 -17.13
N ILE A 31 -0.70 -5.26 -16.10
CA ILE A 31 -1.13 -6.20 -15.07
C ILE A 31 -1.70 -5.40 -13.91
N ALA A 32 -2.91 -5.77 -13.46
CA ALA A 32 -3.60 -5.17 -12.32
C ALA A 32 -4.07 -6.26 -11.35
N GLY A 33 -3.84 -6.06 -10.05
CA GLY A 33 -4.17 -7.05 -9.02
C GLY A 33 -3.62 -6.69 -7.65
N TYR A 34 -3.61 -7.66 -6.75
CA TYR A 34 -3.09 -7.52 -5.40
C TYR A 34 -2.07 -8.60 -5.08
N PHE A 35 -0.96 -8.23 -4.45
CA PHE A 35 -0.25 -9.17 -3.59
C PHE A 35 -0.98 -9.25 -2.25
N LEU A 36 -1.52 -10.41 -1.91
CA LEU A 36 -1.99 -10.74 -0.57
C LEU A 36 -0.79 -11.27 0.22
N GLN A 37 -0.64 -10.83 1.48
CA GLN A 37 0.41 -11.33 2.36
C GLN A 37 -0.15 -11.81 3.70
N THR A 38 0.46 -12.87 4.23
CA THR A 38 0.21 -13.42 5.57
C THR A 38 1.52 -13.86 6.22
N LEU A 39 1.53 -13.93 7.55
CA LEU A 39 2.64 -14.40 8.37
C LEU A 39 2.27 -15.74 9.01
N HIS A 40 3.08 -16.79 8.82
CA HIS A 40 2.79 -18.11 9.35
C HIS A 40 4.06 -18.82 9.81
N HIS A 41 4.20 -19.06 11.12
CA HIS A 41 5.43 -19.58 11.75
C HIS A 41 6.68 -18.77 11.34
N ASP A 42 6.60 -17.44 11.51
CA ASP A 42 7.63 -16.44 11.18
C ASP A 42 8.01 -16.30 9.68
N ASP A 43 7.60 -17.25 8.83
CA ASP A 43 7.70 -17.18 7.38
C ASP A 43 6.60 -16.28 6.76
N HIS A 44 6.97 -15.45 5.80
CA HIS A 44 6.07 -14.56 5.06
C HIS A 44 5.60 -15.21 3.75
N TYR A 45 4.30 -15.35 3.56
CA TYR A 45 3.72 -15.94 2.36
C TYR A 45 3.01 -14.86 1.54
N SER A 46 3.38 -14.73 0.26
CA SER A 46 2.83 -13.73 -0.66
C SER A 46 2.26 -14.41 -1.92
N THR A 47 1.04 -14.06 -2.32
CA THR A 47 0.39 -14.57 -3.53
C THR A 47 -0.31 -13.45 -4.31
N PHE A 48 -0.31 -13.53 -5.64
CA PHE A 48 -0.91 -12.52 -6.50
C PHE A 48 -2.31 -12.93 -6.98
N VAL A 49 -3.30 -12.06 -6.77
CA VAL A 49 -4.70 -12.26 -7.18
C VAL A 49 -5.19 -11.13 -8.08
N SER A 50 -6.05 -11.45 -9.05
CA SER A 50 -6.62 -10.48 -9.99
C SER A 50 -8.04 -10.86 -10.41
N VAL A 51 -8.84 -9.88 -10.83
CA VAL A 51 -10.22 -10.10 -11.32
C VAL A 51 -10.24 -10.99 -12.57
N ASP A 52 -9.21 -10.97 -13.41
CA ASP A 52 -9.24 -11.64 -14.72
C ASP A 52 -8.61 -13.05 -14.74
N ASN A 53 -7.92 -13.49 -13.68
CA ASN A 53 -7.18 -14.77 -13.61
C ASN A 53 -6.32 -15.08 -14.85
N SER A 54 -5.77 -14.08 -15.53
CA SER A 54 -4.81 -14.32 -16.62
C SER A 54 -3.58 -15.06 -16.06
N SER A 55 -3.10 -16.06 -16.80
CA SER A 55 -2.19 -17.12 -16.32
C SER A 55 -0.75 -16.69 -16.02
N SER A 56 -0.48 -15.38 -15.93
CA SER A 56 0.81 -14.78 -15.58
C SER A 56 0.69 -14.00 -14.27
N GLY A 57 0.49 -14.72 -13.16
CA GLY A 57 0.54 -14.13 -11.82
C GLY A 57 1.92 -13.54 -11.54
N LEU A 58 1.98 -12.38 -10.88
CA LEU A 58 3.25 -11.78 -10.48
C LEU A 58 3.91 -12.61 -9.37
N THR A 59 5.22 -12.81 -9.47
CA THR A 59 6.04 -13.57 -8.51
C THR A 59 7.07 -12.67 -7.84
N LEU A 60 7.69 -13.13 -6.75
CA LEU A 60 8.86 -12.50 -6.12
C LEU A 60 10.08 -13.44 -6.08
N ASP A 61 10.04 -14.52 -6.87
CA ASP A 61 11.05 -15.58 -6.97
C ASP A 61 12.37 -15.13 -7.62
N PHE A 62 12.36 -13.99 -8.30
CA PHE A 62 13.54 -13.37 -8.93
C PHE A 62 14.41 -12.55 -7.96
N LEU A 63 13.95 -12.34 -6.72
CA LEU A 63 14.72 -11.68 -5.68
C LEU A 63 15.82 -12.61 -5.12
N PRO A 64 16.95 -12.07 -4.62
CA PRO A 64 18.13 -12.86 -4.25
C PRO A 64 18.01 -13.54 -2.87
N CYS A 65 16.81 -14.01 -2.53
CA CYS A 65 16.51 -14.76 -1.29
C CYS A 65 15.23 -15.60 -1.45
N PRO A 66 15.05 -16.67 -0.66
CA PRO A 66 13.82 -17.46 -0.66
C PRO A 66 12.57 -16.61 -0.45
N VAL A 67 11.49 -16.89 -1.18
CA VAL A 67 10.24 -16.10 -1.15
C VAL A 67 9.62 -16.01 0.25
N LYS A 68 9.81 -17.04 1.08
CA LYS A 68 9.32 -17.08 2.46
C LYS A 68 9.99 -16.05 3.40
N ASP A 69 11.16 -15.53 3.00
CA ASP A 69 11.94 -14.55 3.75
C ASP A 69 11.63 -13.11 3.31
N ILE A 70 10.53 -12.88 2.57
CA ILE A 70 10.23 -11.62 1.87
C ILE A 70 8.95 -10.95 2.40
N GLU A 71 9.14 -9.94 3.26
CA GLU A 71 8.24 -8.79 3.39
C GLU A 71 8.45 -7.92 2.12
N ILE A 72 7.53 -7.17 1.50
CA ILE A 72 6.12 -6.92 1.83
C ILE A 72 5.90 -5.55 2.50
N VAL A 73 6.90 -4.66 2.53
CA VAL A 73 6.87 -3.47 3.39
C VAL A 73 6.14 -2.24 2.79
N ALA A 74 6.23 -1.98 1.49
CA ALA A 74 5.53 -0.85 0.86
C ALA A 74 5.36 -1.03 -0.67
N CYS A 75 4.48 -0.24 -1.28
CA CYS A 75 4.25 -0.23 -2.73
C CYS A 75 3.85 1.17 -3.22
N SER A 76 4.12 1.45 -4.50
CA SER A 76 3.71 2.68 -5.17
C SER A 76 2.69 2.45 -6.28
N ASP A 77 2.09 3.55 -6.73
CA ASP A 77 1.08 3.60 -7.80
C ASP A 77 1.53 3.10 -9.18
N GLY A 78 2.83 2.88 -9.40
CA GLY A 78 3.39 2.30 -10.62
C GLY A 78 3.72 0.81 -10.53
N GLY A 79 3.38 0.16 -9.42
CA GLY A 79 3.74 -1.23 -9.14
C GLY A 79 5.20 -1.45 -8.78
N LEU A 80 5.89 -0.40 -8.30
CA LEU A 80 7.14 -0.59 -7.58
C LEU A 80 6.83 -1.11 -6.18
N ILE A 81 7.49 -2.19 -5.79
CA ILE A 81 7.35 -2.82 -4.48
C ILE A 81 8.66 -2.70 -3.73
N LEU A 82 8.58 -2.20 -2.50
CA LEU A 82 9.66 -2.28 -1.54
C LEU A 82 9.53 -3.58 -0.75
N CYS A 83 10.56 -4.40 -0.83
CA CYS A 83 10.73 -5.63 -0.10
C CYS A 83 11.85 -5.51 0.94
N LYS A 84 11.82 -6.39 1.95
CA LYS A 84 12.78 -6.52 3.03
C LYS A 84 13.02 -8.00 3.29
N ASN A 85 14.29 -8.40 3.35
CA ASN A 85 14.68 -9.74 3.77
C ASN A 85 14.59 -9.86 5.30
N THR A 86 13.79 -10.81 5.79
CA THR A 86 13.50 -11.00 7.21
C THR A 86 14.61 -11.71 7.98
N LEU A 87 15.34 -12.64 7.34
CA LEU A 87 16.45 -13.39 7.96
C LEU A 87 17.69 -12.52 8.23
N THR A 88 17.94 -11.51 7.40
CA THR A 88 19.08 -10.62 7.62
C THR A 88 18.87 -9.77 8.87
N TRP A 89 19.69 -9.94 9.91
CA TRP A 89 19.68 -9.10 11.12
C TRP A 89 19.89 -7.60 10.84
N ARG A 90 20.37 -7.24 9.64
CA ARG A 90 20.52 -5.86 9.17
C ARG A 90 19.37 -5.36 8.29
N GLY A 91 18.39 -6.21 7.99
CA GLY A 91 17.24 -5.90 7.13
C GLY A 91 17.63 -5.38 5.75
N LYS A 92 18.11 -6.24 4.85
CA LYS A 92 18.35 -5.83 3.46
C LYS A 92 17.04 -5.44 2.80
N TYR A 93 16.99 -4.26 2.21
CA TYR A 93 15.85 -3.77 1.44
C TYR A 93 16.10 -3.93 -0.06
N TYR A 94 15.07 -4.34 -0.79
CA TYR A 94 15.06 -4.42 -2.24
C TYR A 94 13.93 -3.57 -2.80
N ILE A 95 14.22 -2.71 -3.77
CA ILE A 95 13.18 -2.08 -4.60
C ILE A 95 13.03 -2.94 -5.85
N CYS A 96 11.79 -3.28 -6.24
CA CYS A 96 11.57 -4.18 -7.36
C CYS A 96 10.33 -3.84 -8.19
N LYS A 97 10.34 -4.29 -9.45
CA LYS A 97 9.20 -4.25 -10.38
C LYS A 97 8.92 -5.69 -10.82
N PRO A 98 7.94 -6.38 -10.21
CA PRO A 98 7.71 -7.80 -10.46
C PRO A 98 7.36 -8.15 -11.90
N SER A 99 6.71 -7.24 -12.64
CA SER A 99 6.30 -7.46 -14.04
C SER A 99 7.46 -7.52 -15.03
N SER A 100 8.56 -6.80 -14.76
CA SER A 100 9.80 -6.87 -15.53
C SER A 100 10.86 -7.76 -14.88
N LYS A 101 10.57 -8.36 -13.72
CA LYS A 101 11.51 -9.15 -12.88
C LYS A 101 12.82 -8.42 -12.54
N GLN A 102 12.77 -7.10 -12.41
CA GLN A 102 13.93 -6.29 -12.05
C GLN A 102 13.89 -5.93 -10.56
N PHE A 103 15.07 -5.89 -9.92
CA PHE A 103 15.24 -5.32 -8.59
C PHE A 103 16.56 -4.56 -8.48
N GLU A 104 16.65 -3.72 -7.46
CA GLU A 104 17.91 -3.20 -6.94
C GLU A 104 17.98 -3.36 -5.43
N THR A 105 19.20 -3.41 -4.90
CA THR A 105 19.44 -3.39 -3.45
C THR A 105 19.51 -1.94 -2.96
N ILE A 106 18.63 -1.58 -2.03
CA ILE A 106 18.74 -0.31 -1.31
C ILE A 106 19.82 -0.48 -0.23
N PRO A 107 20.78 0.45 -0.08
CA PRO A 107 21.75 0.45 1.01
C PRO A 107 21.06 0.30 2.36
N ASN A 108 21.72 -0.31 3.35
CA ASN A 108 21.11 -0.42 4.68
C ASN A 108 20.89 1.01 5.27
N PRO A 109 19.79 1.24 6.01
CA PRO A 109 19.58 2.49 6.72
C PRO A 109 20.75 2.82 7.65
N ILE A 110 20.97 4.11 7.97
CA ILE A 110 22.07 4.50 8.86
C ILE A 110 21.90 3.83 10.23
N HIS A 111 20.65 3.76 10.70
CA HIS A 111 20.30 3.16 11.99
C HIS A 111 19.78 1.72 11.81
N VAL A 112 20.69 0.84 11.40
CA VAL A 112 20.46 -0.60 11.19
C VAL A 112 19.95 -1.32 12.44
N LEU A 113 20.43 -0.92 13.63
CA LEU A 113 20.21 -1.61 14.89
C LEU A 113 18.95 -1.16 15.66
N THR A 114 18.03 -0.44 15.01
CA THR A 114 16.79 0.02 15.67
C THR A 114 15.82 -1.14 15.86
N LYS A 115 15.40 -1.35 17.11
CA LYS A 115 14.62 -2.53 17.51
C LYS A 115 13.25 -2.59 16.81
N ASN A 116 12.57 -1.46 16.70
CA ASN A 116 11.19 -1.38 16.22
C ASN A 116 11.06 -0.37 15.06
N VAL A 117 10.70 -0.87 13.87
CA VAL A 117 10.25 -0.05 12.74
C VAL A 117 8.73 0.00 12.78
N ILE A 118 8.16 1.16 13.10
CA ILE A 118 6.72 1.34 13.30
C ILE A 118 6.02 1.84 12.04
N GLY A 119 6.76 2.43 11.10
CA GLY A 119 6.24 2.94 9.84
C GLY A 119 7.26 2.83 8.71
N ILE A 120 6.82 2.49 7.51
CA ILE A 120 7.61 2.48 6.29
C ILE A 120 6.71 2.73 5.08
N GLY A 121 7.16 3.53 4.12
CA GLY A 121 6.37 3.89 2.93
C GLY A 121 7.25 4.22 1.73
N LEU A 122 6.73 3.98 0.53
CA LEU A 122 7.42 4.19 -0.75
C LEU A 122 6.65 5.20 -1.59
N MET A 123 7.28 6.33 -1.91
CA MET A 123 6.69 7.42 -2.70
C MET A 123 7.46 7.59 -4.00
N VAL A 124 6.76 7.58 -5.15
CA VAL A 124 7.36 7.90 -6.45
C VAL A 124 7.14 9.37 -6.78
N LEU A 125 8.24 10.08 -7.07
CA LEU A 125 8.30 11.50 -7.42
C LEU A 125 8.37 11.72 -8.94
N GLY A 126 8.93 10.77 -9.68
CA GLY A 126 9.05 10.82 -11.15
C GLY A 126 9.38 9.44 -11.73
N LEU A 127 9.11 9.23 -13.02
CA LEU A 127 9.34 7.94 -13.69
C LEU A 127 10.48 7.97 -14.72
N ASN A 128 10.76 9.12 -15.34
CA ASN A 128 11.82 9.31 -16.32
C ASN A 128 12.54 10.65 -16.08
N PRO A 129 13.70 10.68 -15.39
CA PRO A 129 14.30 9.55 -14.67
C PRO A 129 13.42 9.07 -13.51
N LEU A 130 13.55 7.80 -13.13
CA LEU A 130 12.87 7.27 -11.96
C LEU A 130 13.42 7.96 -10.70
N ARG A 131 12.54 8.63 -9.95
CA ARG A 131 12.84 9.24 -8.65
C ARG A 131 11.81 8.78 -7.64
N PHE A 132 12.27 8.25 -6.52
CA PHE A 132 11.45 7.80 -5.41
C PHE A 132 12.14 8.08 -4.06
N LYS A 133 11.32 8.21 -3.01
CA LYS A 133 11.78 8.26 -1.61
C LYS A 133 11.21 7.06 -0.85
N VAL A 134 12.00 6.50 0.06
CA VAL A 134 11.51 5.57 1.10
C VAL A 134 11.59 6.27 2.44
N VAL A 135 10.47 6.38 3.15
CA VAL A 135 10.42 6.95 4.49
C VAL A 135 10.30 5.82 5.49
N ARG A 136 11.15 5.82 6.53
CA ARG A 136 11.16 4.84 7.62
C ARG A 136 10.99 5.58 8.95
N ILE A 137 10.01 5.19 9.75
CA ILE A 137 9.73 5.68 11.11
C ILE A 137 10.10 4.58 12.10
N PHE A 138 10.89 4.91 13.11
CA PHE A 138 11.43 3.93 14.05
C PHE A 138 11.62 4.50 15.46
N GLU A 139 11.71 3.59 16.41
CA GLU A 139 12.01 3.88 17.82
C GLU A 139 13.54 3.92 18.05
N PRO A 140 14.09 4.94 18.75
CA PRO A 140 15.51 5.02 19.05
C PRO A 140 15.94 3.94 20.05
N TYR A 141 17.14 3.36 19.86
CA TYR A 141 17.64 2.26 20.70
C TYR A 141 17.83 2.65 22.18
N ASN A 142 18.28 3.89 22.42
CA ASN A 142 18.39 4.49 23.75
C ASN A 142 17.10 5.25 24.05
N HIS A 143 16.04 4.53 24.40
CA HIS A 143 14.83 5.16 24.90
C HIS A 143 15.07 5.63 26.35
N ASP A 144 15.34 6.92 26.54
CA ASP A 144 15.20 7.52 27.86
C ASP A 144 13.73 7.40 28.27
N GLU A 145 13.45 6.93 29.49
CA GLU A 145 12.08 6.84 30.03
C GLU A 145 11.41 8.23 30.13
N GLU A 146 12.21 9.30 30.14
CA GLU A 146 11.76 10.71 30.11
C GLU A 146 11.29 11.19 28.72
N LYS A 147 11.52 10.43 27.64
CA LYS A 147 11.26 10.84 26.25
C LYS A 147 10.25 9.95 25.53
N GLN A 148 9.17 9.57 26.22
CA GLN A 148 8.15 8.60 25.76
C GLN A 148 7.53 8.88 24.37
N ASP A 149 7.55 10.13 23.91
CA ASP A 149 7.01 10.56 22.62
C ASP A 149 8.08 10.82 21.53
N LEU A 150 9.35 10.46 21.76
CA LEU A 150 10.45 10.69 20.80
C LEU A 150 10.62 9.50 19.85
N PHE A 151 10.13 9.67 18.62
CA PHE A 151 10.42 8.79 17.50
C PHE A 151 11.44 9.45 16.57
N LYS A 152 12.00 8.67 15.65
CA LYS A 152 12.85 9.20 14.57
C LYS A 152 12.33 8.73 13.22
N TYR A 153 12.64 9.50 12.19
CA TYR A 153 12.45 9.08 10.81
C TYR A 153 13.70 9.36 9.98
N GLU A 154 13.98 8.46 9.04
CA GLU A 154 15.01 8.63 8.02
C GLU A 154 14.40 8.42 6.63
N VAL A 155 15.01 9.04 5.62
CA VAL A 155 14.48 9.09 4.26
C VAL A 155 15.56 8.67 3.28
N PHE A 156 15.37 7.54 2.60
CA PHE A 156 16.16 7.18 1.43
C PHE A 156 15.75 8.05 0.25
N ASP A 157 16.73 8.58 -0.48
CA ASP A 157 16.48 9.32 -1.72
C ASP A 157 17.24 8.68 -2.89
N SER A 158 16.47 8.21 -3.87
CA SER A 158 16.99 7.57 -5.10
C SER A 158 17.92 8.45 -5.94
N GLU A 159 17.84 9.78 -5.84
CA GLU A 159 18.64 10.70 -6.67
C GLU A 159 20.11 10.74 -6.22
N ILE A 160 20.34 10.60 -4.92
CA ILE A 160 21.68 10.41 -4.34
C ILE A 160 21.99 8.91 -4.12
N TRP A 161 20.97 8.06 -4.05
CA TRP A 161 21.03 6.63 -3.72
C TRP A 161 21.51 6.36 -2.29
N GLU A 162 21.13 7.24 -1.36
CA GLU A 162 21.58 7.23 0.03
C GLU A 162 20.43 7.53 1.02
N TRP A 163 20.64 7.19 2.29
CA TRP A 163 19.75 7.57 3.39
C TRP A 163 20.17 8.91 3.97
N ASN A 164 19.22 9.84 4.09
CA ASN A 164 19.40 11.08 4.82
C ASN A 164 19.58 10.80 6.33
N PRO A 165 20.37 11.61 7.07
CA PRO A 165 20.46 11.54 8.53
C PRO A 165 19.07 11.57 9.19
N PRO A 166 18.84 10.78 10.26
CA PRO A 166 17.54 10.72 10.88
C PRO A 166 17.18 12.04 11.56
N LYS A 167 15.92 12.42 11.41
CA LYS A 167 15.30 13.60 12.02
C LYS A 167 14.39 13.14 13.17
N ASP A 168 14.28 13.95 14.21
CA ASP A 168 13.38 13.67 15.34
C ASP A 168 11.91 13.90 14.94
N LEU A 169 11.02 13.07 15.48
CA LEU A 169 9.58 13.10 15.28
C LEU A 169 8.89 12.94 16.63
N PHE A 170 8.47 14.07 17.20
CA PHE A 170 7.74 14.09 18.47
C PHE A 170 6.26 13.81 18.22
N LEU A 171 5.80 12.63 18.64
CA LEU A 171 4.41 12.18 18.49
C LEU A 171 3.97 11.38 19.71
N PRO A 172 2.84 11.74 20.35
CA PRO A 172 2.18 10.87 21.31
C PRO A 172 1.93 9.47 20.76
N PHE A 173 2.05 8.44 21.59
CA PHE A 173 1.82 7.04 21.21
C PHE A 173 0.51 6.81 20.43
N SER A 174 -0.56 7.54 20.77
CA SER A 174 -1.86 7.48 20.10
C SER A 174 -1.88 8.01 18.65
N LEU A 175 -0.86 8.75 18.23
CA LEU A 175 -0.69 9.29 16.88
C LEU A 175 0.32 8.52 16.02
N LEU A 176 0.92 7.44 16.55
CA LEU A 176 1.80 6.55 15.79
C LEU A 176 1.04 5.75 14.72
N PRO A 177 1.71 5.27 13.66
CA PRO A 177 1.10 4.37 12.69
C PRO A 177 0.52 3.09 13.33
N LYS A 178 -0.73 2.76 13.01
CA LYS A 178 -1.41 1.51 13.41
C LYS A 178 -0.95 0.29 12.62
N LYS A 179 -0.57 0.50 11.36
CA LYS A 179 0.08 -0.49 10.49
C LYS A 179 1.40 0.08 10.02
N SER A 180 2.39 -0.78 9.80
CA SER A 180 3.70 -0.37 9.31
C SER A 180 3.65 0.31 7.93
N ARG A 181 2.73 -0.09 7.06
CA ARG A 181 2.77 0.27 5.63
C ARG A 181 2.06 1.59 5.34
N GLY A 182 2.80 2.54 4.79
CA GLY A 182 2.31 3.85 4.38
C GLY A 182 1.68 3.79 2.99
N LEU A 183 0.44 4.27 2.88
CA LEU A 183 -0.29 4.34 1.62
C LEU A 183 0.18 5.56 0.82
N SER A 184 0.72 5.35 -0.39
CA SER A 184 1.13 6.43 -1.29
C SER A 184 -0.07 6.98 -2.07
N VAL A 185 -0.44 8.26 -1.85
CA VAL A 185 -1.49 8.96 -2.61
C VAL A 185 -1.16 10.45 -2.72
N TYR A 186 -1.53 11.11 -3.82
CA TYR A 186 -1.34 12.57 -4.00
C TYR A 186 0.08 13.12 -3.72
N GLY A 187 1.13 12.31 -3.96
CA GLY A 187 2.51 12.72 -3.63
C GLY A 187 2.80 12.76 -2.12
N GLY A 188 1.94 12.15 -1.31
CA GLY A 188 2.12 11.94 0.12
C GLY A 188 2.15 10.45 0.48
N LEU A 189 2.68 10.16 1.66
CA LEU A 189 2.54 8.86 2.35
C LEU A 189 1.60 9.04 3.53
N HIS A 190 0.63 8.13 3.68
CA HIS A 190 -0.41 8.22 4.70
C HIS A 190 -0.49 6.96 5.55
N TRP A 191 -0.47 7.13 6.87
CA TRP A 191 -0.68 6.07 7.85
C TRP A 191 -1.91 6.37 8.69
N LEU A 192 -2.73 5.35 8.97
CA LEU A 192 -3.78 5.42 9.98
C LEU A 192 -3.12 5.48 11.36
N THR A 193 -3.55 6.38 12.25
CA THR A 193 -2.99 6.43 13.62
C THR A 193 -3.52 5.30 14.51
N MET A 194 -2.78 4.93 15.55
CA MET A 194 -3.19 3.96 16.59
C MET A 194 -4.54 4.30 17.23
N SER A 195 -4.84 5.60 17.37
CA SER A 195 -6.14 6.11 17.82
C SER A 195 -7.29 5.95 16.83
N GLU A 196 -7.03 5.62 15.57
CA GLU A 196 -8.00 5.56 14.46
C GLU A 196 -8.83 6.84 14.24
N LYS A 197 -8.37 7.98 14.80
CA LYS A 197 -9.03 9.29 14.68
C LYS A 197 -8.35 10.23 13.71
N ASN A 198 -7.14 9.90 13.25
CA ASN A 198 -6.34 10.73 12.36
C ASN A 198 -5.61 9.88 11.30
N THR A 199 -5.14 10.55 10.26
CA THR A 199 -4.01 10.09 9.45
C THR A 199 -2.76 10.89 9.78
N LEU A 200 -1.65 10.22 10.04
CA LEU A 200 -0.32 10.82 9.97
C LEU A 200 0.13 10.80 8.51
N SER A 201 0.43 11.97 7.95
CA SER A 201 0.83 12.11 6.54
C SER A 201 2.22 12.73 6.41
N PHE A 202 3.00 12.27 5.45
CA PHE A 202 4.31 12.84 5.08
C PHE A 202 4.28 13.30 3.62
N PHE A 203 4.72 14.52 3.36
CA PHE A 203 4.82 15.13 2.04
C PHE A 203 6.20 15.76 1.88
N GLU A 204 6.92 15.40 0.80
CA GLU A 204 8.28 15.85 0.47
C GLU A 204 9.34 15.69 1.58
N ASP A 205 9.26 16.53 2.63
CA ASP A 205 10.09 16.56 3.84
C ASP A 205 9.37 17.06 5.12
N TYR A 206 8.03 17.17 5.13
CA TYR A 206 7.23 17.63 6.27
C TYR A 206 6.06 16.69 6.64
N TRP A 207 5.60 16.78 7.89
CA TRP A 207 4.52 15.98 8.45
C TRP A 207 3.22 16.79 8.61
N VAL A 208 2.08 16.14 8.38
CA VAL A 208 0.73 16.71 8.59
C VAL A 208 -0.14 15.68 9.29
N LEU A 209 -0.76 16.07 10.40
CA LEU A 209 -1.86 15.30 11.00
C LEU A 209 -3.18 15.77 10.40
N VAL A 210 -3.99 14.84 9.88
CA VAL A 210 -5.33 15.16 9.34
C VAL A 210 -6.37 14.34 10.10
N PRO A 211 -7.38 14.96 10.74
CA PRO A 211 -8.45 14.23 11.39
C PRO A 211 -9.28 13.45 10.38
N LEU A 212 -9.78 12.29 10.80
CA LEU A 212 -10.75 11.50 10.05
C LEU A 212 -12.16 12.10 10.18
N PRO A 213 -13.10 11.78 9.26
CA PRO A 213 -14.50 12.15 9.45
C PRO A 213 -15.08 11.40 10.66
N GLU A 214 -15.97 12.04 11.40
CA GLU A 214 -16.68 11.40 12.51
C GLU A 214 -17.58 10.27 11.97
N SER A 215 -17.29 9.03 12.38
CA SER A 215 -18.20 7.90 12.12
C SER A 215 -19.35 7.94 13.11
N LYS A 216 -20.60 7.99 12.60
CA LYS A 216 -21.82 8.06 13.42
C LYS A 216 -22.29 6.70 13.95
N THR A 217 -21.40 5.71 14.06
CA THR A 217 -21.78 4.29 14.28
C THR A 217 -21.27 3.71 15.60
N GLU A 218 -21.18 4.51 16.67
CA GLU A 218 -20.83 4.03 18.02
C GLU A 218 -22.03 3.45 18.82
N ASP A 219 -23.24 3.46 18.25
CA ASP A 219 -24.51 3.22 18.95
C ASP A 219 -24.86 1.74 19.30
N ALA A 220 -23.95 0.77 19.18
CA ALA A 220 -24.25 -0.64 19.52
C ALA A 220 -23.14 -1.37 20.28
N LEU A 221 -23.51 -1.93 21.45
CA LEU A 221 -22.69 -2.70 22.40
C LEU A 221 -21.93 -3.91 21.83
N PHE A 222 -22.22 -4.33 20.60
CA PHE A 222 -21.65 -5.52 19.95
C PHE A 222 -21.14 -5.28 18.52
N SER A 223 -21.21 -4.07 17.96
CA SER A 223 -20.70 -3.80 16.61
C SER A 223 -19.26 -3.30 16.67
N SER A 224 -18.34 -4.02 16.04
CA SER A 224 -16.97 -3.52 15.83
C SER A 224 -16.91 -2.72 14.53
N VAL A 225 -16.42 -1.48 14.61
CA VAL A 225 -16.07 -0.69 13.42
C VAL A 225 -14.58 -0.90 13.12
N ARG A 226 -14.26 -1.47 11.96
CA ARG A 226 -12.87 -1.57 11.47
C ARG A 226 -12.57 -0.39 10.56
N THR A 227 -11.55 0.40 10.90
CA THR A 227 -11.07 1.50 10.04
C THR A 227 -9.89 1.05 9.19
N ARG A 228 -9.93 1.35 7.88
CA ARG A 228 -8.80 1.12 6.95
C ARG A 228 -8.60 2.34 6.03
N LEU A 229 -7.36 2.67 5.73
CA LEU A 229 -7.05 3.58 4.62
C LEU A 229 -7.10 2.82 3.30
N THR A 230 -7.62 3.46 2.26
CA THR A 230 -7.64 2.94 0.90
C THR A 230 -7.30 4.05 -0.08
N LYS A 231 -6.88 3.67 -1.27
CA LYS A 231 -6.92 4.55 -2.43
C LYS A 231 -8.24 4.32 -3.18
N TYR A 232 -8.85 5.38 -3.70
CA TYR A 232 -10.08 5.30 -4.50
C TYR A 232 -10.14 6.46 -5.51
N GLU A 233 -10.34 6.19 -6.82
CA GLU A 233 -10.34 7.21 -7.90
C GLU A 233 -9.10 8.15 -7.86
N GLY A 234 -7.93 7.63 -7.46
CA GLY A 234 -6.71 8.43 -7.30
C GLY A 234 -6.57 9.19 -5.98
N LYS A 235 -7.57 9.11 -5.10
CA LYS A 235 -7.74 9.93 -3.90
C LYS A 235 -7.52 9.12 -2.63
N LEU A 236 -7.12 9.80 -1.56
CA LEU A 236 -7.06 9.21 -0.23
C LEU A 236 -8.49 8.94 0.26
N GLY A 237 -8.74 7.72 0.69
CA GLY A 237 -10.03 7.27 1.20
C GLY A 237 -9.90 6.54 2.54
N VAL A 238 -11.00 6.52 3.28
CA VAL A 238 -11.17 5.78 4.54
C VAL A 238 -12.37 4.86 4.38
N ILE A 239 -12.19 3.61 4.77
CA ILE A 239 -13.23 2.60 4.85
C ILE A 239 -13.59 2.43 6.33
N TYR A 240 -14.86 2.58 6.67
CA TYR A 240 -15.43 2.09 7.92
C TYR A 240 -16.26 0.85 7.62
N GLU A 241 -15.85 -0.29 8.13
CA GLU A 241 -16.59 -1.55 8.06
C GLU A 241 -17.26 -1.79 9.41
N LYS A 242 -18.60 -1.72 9.46
CA LYS A 242 -19.40 -2.16 10.61
C LYS A 242 -19.77 -3.62 10.39
N SER A 243 -19.36 -4.46 11.34
CA SER A 243 -19.61 -5.91 11.33
C SER A 243 -20.31 -6.36 12.61
N GLU A 244 -21.22 -7.32 12.46
CA GLU A 244 -21.88 -8.04 13.54
C GLU A 244 -21.47 -9.53 13.51
N ARG A 245 -22.02 -10.36 14.41
CA ARG A 245 -21.75 -11.81 14.47
C ARG A 245 -22.16 -12.59 13.21
N SER A 246 -22.97 -12.00 12.34
CA SER A 246 -23.46 -12.60 11.09
C SER A 246 -22.57 -12.29 9.87
N GLY A 247 -21.62 -11.35 10.00
CA GLY A 247 -20.78 -10.86 8.92
C GLY A 247 -20.77 -9.33 8.84
N ILE A 248 -20.46 -8.81 7.66
CA ILE A 248 -20.47 -7.36 7.40
C ILE A 248 -21.92 -6.88 7.29
N GLU A 249 -22.25 -5.82 8.01
CA GLU A 249 -23.55 -5.15 7.94
C GLU A 249 -23.47 -4.00 6.93
N MET A 250 -22.54 -3.08 7.17
CA MET A 250 -22.42 -1.82 6.44
C MET A 250 -20.96 -1.47 6.18
N VAL A 251 -20.68 -0.90 5.01
CA VAL A 251 -19.38 -0.31 4.66
C VAL A 251 -19.57 1.10 4.17
N GLU A 252 -18.96 2.07 4.85
CA GLU A 252 -18.87 3.45 4.38
C GLU A 252 -17.52 3.72 3.75
N LEU A 253 -17.52 4.33 2.56
CA LEU A 253 -16.32 4.91 1.95
C LEU A 253 -16.40 6.42 2.04
N TRP A 254 -15.42 7.03 2.70
CA TRP A 254 -15.19 8.47 2.69
C TRP A 254 -13.94 8.78 1.86
N ILE A 255 -14.00 9.87 1.07
CA ILE A 255 -12.86 10.32 0.25
C ILE A 255 -12.49 11.77 0.59
N MET A 256 -11.18 12.02 0.67
CA MET A 256 -10.64 13.35 0.85
C MET A 256 -10.63 14.11 -0.49
N LYS A 257 -11.23 15.29 -0.49
CA LYS A 257 -11.20 16.26 -1.58
C LYS A 257 -10.53 17.54 -1.07
N GLN A 258 -9.94 18.32 -1.96
CA GLN A 258 -9.64 19.72 -1.65
C GLN A 258 -10.91 20.55 -1.83
N ASP A 259 -11.14 21.50 -0.93
CA ASP A 259 -12.16 22.55 -1.10
C ASP A 259 -11.63 23.69 -2.00
N CYS A 260 -12.43 24.75 -2.19
CA CYS A 260 -12.04 25.92 -2.96
C CYS A 260 -10.85 26.71 -2.38
N ASN A 261 -10.50 26.47 -1.11
CA ASN A 261 -9.37 27.09 -0.41
C ASN A 261 -8.15 26.16 -0.34
N GLY A 262 -8.20 25.00 -1.00
CA GLY A 262 -7.13 23.98 -0.98
C GLY A 262 -7.11 23.10 0.28
N LYS A 263 -8.05 23.29 1.22
CA LYS A 263 -8.11 22.50 2.47
C LYS A 263 -8.69 21.12 2.21
N GLY A 264 -8.09 20.09 2.82
CA GLY A 264 -8.64 18.74 2.82
C GLY A 264 -9.97 18.65 3.56
N VAL A 265 -11.02 18.23 2.86
CA VAL A 265 -12.36 17.98 3.39
C VAL A 265 -12.80 16.56 3.02
N TRP A 266 -13.25 15.81 4.01
CA TRP A 266 -13.81 14.47 3.81
C TRP A 266 -15.24 14.54 3.29
N SER A 267 -15.57 13.65 2.37
CA SER A 267 -16.94 13.48 1.88
C SER A 267 -17.30 12.01 1.72
N LYS A 268 -18.46 11.60 2.24
CA LYS A 268 -18.99 10.26 2.02
C LYS A 268 -19.21 10.05 0.52
N LYS A 269 -18.66 8.97 -0.03
CA LYS A 269 -18.75 8.60 -1.45
C LYS A 269 -19.73 7.44 -1.64
N HIS A 270 -19.62 6.40 -0.82
CA HIS A 270 -20.48 5.22 -0.85
C HIS A 270 -20.92 4.84 0.57
N GLN A 271 -22.09 4.23 0.67
CA GLN A 271 -22.56 3.48 1.83
C GLN A 271 -23.19 2.20 1.28
N LEU A 272 -22.59 1.05 1.61
CA LEU A 272 -22.92 -0.26 1.05
C LEU A 272 -23.47 -1.14 2.16
N ASN A 273 -24.66 -1.69 1.99
CA ASN A 273 -25.27 -2.64 2.93
C ASN A 273 -25.09 -4.06 2.39
N PHE A 274 -24.61 -4.97 3.22
CA PHE A 274 -24.25 -6.34 2.83
C PHE A 274 -25.25 -7.42 3.29
N GLU A 275 -26.38 -7.01 3.89
CA GLU A 275 -27.46 -7.90 4.37
C GLU A 275 -27.87 -8.98 3.35
N ALA A 276 -27.96 -8.62 2.06
CA ALA A 276 -28.32 -9.56 1.00
C ALA A 276 -27.24 -10.63 0.74
N CYS A 277 -25.96 -10.31 0.92
CA CYS A 277 -24.83 -11.23 0.71
C CYS A 277 -24.67 -12.25 1.84
N ASN A 278 -25.12 -11.91 3.06
CA ASN A 278 -25.02 -12.76 4.25
C ASN A 278 -26.01 -13.96 4.23
N ASN A 279 -26.97 -13.97 3.30
CA ASN A 279 -27.91 -15.07 3.12
C ASN A 279 -27.28 -16.31 2.44
N GLU A 280 -26.19 -16.13 1.69
CA GLU A 280 -25.39 -17.24 1.19
C GLU A 280 -24.44 -17.73 2.28
N GLN A 281 -24.65 -18.94 2.80
CA GLN A 281 -23.89 -19.52 3.92
C GLN A 281 -22.35 -19.55 3.71
N GLN A 282 -21.88 -19.39 2.48
CA GLN A 282 -20.47 -19.43 2.09
C GLN A 282 -19.71 -18.10 2.32
N ASN A 283 -20.42 -17.00 2.62
CA ASN A 283 -19.84 -15.64 2.75
C ASN A 283 -19.79 -15.12 4.19
N ARG A 284 -20.12 -15.96 5.17
CA ARG A 284 -19.98 -15.61 6.60
C ARG A 284 -18.50 -15.34 6.93
N ASP A 285 -18.24 -14.44 7.87
CA ASP A 285 -16.90 -14.03 8.34
C ASP A 285 -15.99 -13.37 7.27
N CYS A 286 -16.56 -12.59 6.35
CA CYS A 286 -15.80 -11.72 5.46
C CYS A 286 -15.42 -10.36 6.07
N SER A 287 -14.40 -9.69 5.51
CA SER A 287 -13.98 -8.30 5.83
C SER A 287 -13.52 -7.56 4.56
N VAL A 288 -13.82 -6.27 4.43
CA VAL A 288 -13.42 -5.42 3.27
C VAL A 288 -11.98 -4.96 3.41
N LEU A 289 -11.09 -5.48 2.56
CA LEU A 289 -9.69 -5.05 2.53
C LEU A 289 -9.53 -3.66 1.91
N CYS A 290 -10.04 -3.45 0.70
CA CYS A 290 -9.82 -2.26 -0.12
C CYS A 290 -10.70 -2.25 -1.38
N PHE A 291 -10.58 -1.23 -2.23
CA PHE A 291 -11.26 -1.13 -3.53
C PHE A 291 -10.30 -1.45 -4.69
N TYR A 292 -10.62 -2.45 -5.51
CA TYR A 292 -9.85 -2.83 -6.71
C TYR A 292 -9.99 -1.77 -7.82
N ASN A 293 -11.22 -1.27 -8.00
CA ASN A 293 -11.57 -0.16 -8.88
C ASN A 293 -12.80 0.55 -8.29
N PRO A 294 -13.38 1.58 -8.92
CA PRO A 294 -14.53 2.30 -8.37
C PRO A 294 -15.77 1.46 -8.07
N ASP A 295 -15.89 0.27 -8.66
CA ASP A 295 -17.11 -0.55 -8.64
C ASP A 295 -16.92 -1.92 -7.98
N ILE A 296 -15.67 -2.31 -7.71
CA ILE A 296 -15.29 -3.62 -7.18
C ILE A 296 -14.55 -3.46 -5.85
N VAL A 297 -15.14 -4.04 -4.80
CA VAL A 297 -14.53 -4.18 -3.47
C VAL A 297 -13.78 -5.50 -3.38
N LEU A 298 -12.56 -5.47 -2.84
CA LEU A 298 -11.84 -6.68 -2.43
C LEU A 298 -12.20 -7.01 -0.98
N MET A 299 -12.67 -8.23 -0.75
CA MET A 299 -13.01 -8.78 0.56
C MET A 299 -12.15 -10.01 0.83
N THR A 300 -11.77 -10.25 2.09
CA THR A 300 -11.15 -11.50 2.54
C THR A 300 -12.12 -12.28 3.40
N GLY A 301 -12.14 -13.60 3.27
CA GLY A 301 -12.73 -14.53 4.23
C GLY A 301 -11.73 -15.64 4.58
N PHE A 302 -12.21 -16.72 5.20
CA PHE A 302 -11.33 -17.80 5.64
C PHE A 302 -10.85 -18.68 4.47
N GLY A 303 -9.59 -18.54 4.06
CA GLY A 303 -9.02 -19.30 2.92
C GLY A 303 -9.38 -18.77 1.53
N PHE A 304 -9.99 -17.60 1.40
CA PHE A 304 -10.41 -17.04 0.10
C PHE A 304 -10.45 -15.51 0.09
N VAL A 305 -10.45 -14.93 -1.12
CA VAL A 305 -10.87 -13.54 -1.36
C VAL A 305 -12.05 -13.47 -2.32
N ILE A 306 -12.82 -12.38 -2.21
CA ILE A 306 -13.95 -12.08 -3.08
C ILE A 306 -13.73 -10.71 -3.71
N PHE A 307 -13.86 -10.65 -5.04
CA PHE A 307 -14.04 -9.41 -5.79
C PHE A 307 -15.54 -9.18 -5.98
N TYR A 308 -16.13 -8.30 -5.18
CA TYR A 308 -17.57 -8.00 -5.21
C TYR A 308 -17.86 -6.72 -5.99
N ASN A 309 -18.60 -6.83 -7.09
CA ASN A 309 -19.07 -5.70 -7.88
C ASN A 309 -20.41 -5.18 -7.32
N PHE A 310 -20.35 -4.17 -6.47
CA PHE A 310 -21.53 -3.67 -5.75
C PHE A 310 -22.54 -2.92 -6.65
N LYS A 311 -22.18 -2.56 -7.89
CA LYS A 311 -23.12 -2.03 -8.89
C LYS A 311 -24.01 -3.10 -9.51
N THR A 312 -23.51 -4.34 -9.64
CA THR A 312 -24.21 -5.43 -10.33
C THR A 312 -24.64 -6.57 -9.39
N GLY A 313 -24.22 -6.54 -8.13
CA GLY A 313 -24.43 -7.61 -7.15
C GLY A 313 -23.63 -8.89 -7.45
N ARG A 314 -22.79 -8.90 -8.49
CA ARG A 314 -22.00 -10.07 -8.88
C ARG A 314 -20.70 -10.13 -8.10
N PHE A 315 -20.25 -11.34 -7.80
CA PHE A 315 -18.94 -11.57 -7.20
C PHE A 315 -18.11 -12.59 -7.96
N LYS A 316 -16.80 -12.51 -7.80
CA LYS A 316 -15.84 -13.57 -8.14
C LYS A 316 -15.09 -13.97 -6.88
N ARG A 317 -15.20 -15.24 -6.50
CA ARG A 317 -14.44 -15.85 -5.39
C ARG A 317 -13.15 -16.47 -5.94
N VAL A 318 -12.06 -16.33 -5.20
CA VAL A 318 -10.75 -16.94 -5.48
C VAL A 318 -10.29 -17.64 -4.20
N GLU A 319 -10.25 -18.97 -4.24
CA GLU A 319 -9.66 -19.75 -3.14
C GLU A 319 -8.14 -19.49 -3.08
N LEU A 320 -7.60 -19.47 -1.87
CA LEU A 320 -6.18 -19.35 -1.59
C LEU A 320 -5.64 -20.69 -1.10
N ASP A 321 -4.31 -20.79 -0.97
CA ASP A 321 -3.70 -21.93 -0.28
C ASP A 321 -4.16 -21.94 1.20
N SER A 322 -4.29 -23.15 1.76
CA SER A 322 -4.50 -23.44 3.19
C SER A 322 -3.69 -22.61 4.19
N ILE A 323 -2.51 -22.13 3.80
CA ILE A 323 -1.65 -21.25 4.60
C ILE A 323 -2.33 -19.89 4.85
N TYR A 324 -3.12 -19.37 3.90
CA TYR A 324 -3.82 -18.09 3.98
C TYR A 324 -5.14 -18.21 4.74
N LYS A 325 -5.07 -18.40 6.06
CA LYS A 325 -6.27 -18.41 6.93
C LYS A 325 -7.08 -17.13 6.77
N TYR A 326 -6.44 -15.97 6.84
CA TYR A 326 -6.99 -14.67 6.43
C TYR A 326 -5.87 -13.86 5.76
N ALA A 327 -6.20 -13.11 4.70
CA ALA A 327 -5.25 -12.14 4.15
C ALA A 327 -5.23 -10.90 5.07
N GLU A 328 -4.17 -10.74 5.86
CA GLU A 328 -4.05 -9.65 6.84
C GLU A 328 -3.80 -8.29 6.17
N ASP A 329 -3.21 -8.32 4.97
CA ASP A 329 -2.95 -7.15 4.16
C ASP A 329 -2.92 -7.45 2.66
N ALA A 330 -3.24 -6.42 1.87
CA ALA A 330 -3.29 -6.51 0.41
C ALA A 330 -2.65 -5.27 -0.23
N VAL A 331 -1.68 -5.51 -1.09
CA VAL A 331 -0.88 -4.49 -1.76
C VAL A 331 -1.30 -4.39 -3.22
N PHE A 332 -1.96 -3.31 -3.61
CA PHE A 332 -2.38 -3.09 -4.99
C PHE A 332 -1.18 -2.88 -5.91
N VAL A 333 -1.18 -3.55 -7.05
CA VAL A 333 -0.18 -3.40 -8.10
C VAL A 333 -0.92 -3.15 -9.41
N HIS A 334 -0.57 -2.06 -10.08
CA HIS A 334 -0.96 -1.79 -11.46
C HIS A 334 0.28 -1.33 -12.21
N THR A 335 0.71 -2.12 -13.20
CA THR A 335 2.03 -1.97 -13.81
C THR A 335 2.09 -2.53 -15.23
N ASP A 336 2.91 -1.94 -16.08
CA ASP A 336 3.30 -2.48 -17.38
C ASP A 336 4.49 -3.47 -17.25
N VAL A 337 4.85 -4.13 -18.35
CA VAL A 337 6.00 -5.04 -18.45
C VAL A 337 7.29 -4.33 -18.90
N GLU A 338 7.28 -3.01 -19.10
CA GLU A 338 8.45 -2.28 -19.60
C GLU A 338 9.56 -2.22 -18.53
N PRO A 339 10.83 -2.43 -18.89
CA PRO A 339 11.90 -2.31 -17.93
C PRO A 339 12.11 -0.85 -17.49
N ILE A 340 12.57 -0.68 -16.27
CA ILE A 340 12.90 0.62 -15.66
C ILE A 340 14.38 0.66 -15.26
N ILE A 341 14.93 1.87 -15.18
CA ILE A 341 16.28 2.11 -14.66
C ILE A 341 16.14 2.60 -13.21
N PHE A 342 16.59 1.79 -12.26
CA PHE A 342 16.52 2.10 -10.83
C PHE A 342 17.59 3.10 -10.38
N ASN A 343 18.86 2.83 -10.72
CA ASN A 343 20.00 3.66 -10.34
C ASN A 343 20.81 4.04 -11.59
N LEU A 344 20.63 5.29 -12.03
CA LEU A 344 21.33 5.84 -13.20
C LEU A 344 22.84 5.97 -13.00
N LYS A 345 23.32 6.16 -11.77
CA LYS A 345 24.76 6.35 -11.49
C LYS A 345 25.54 5.05 -11.61
N ALA A 346 24.96 3.94 -11.13
CA ALA A 346 25.57 2.62 -11.23
C ALA A 346 25.85 2.17 -12.68
N GLN A 347 24.95 2.53 -13.62
CA GLN A 347 25.14 2.20 -15.03
C GLN A 347 26.24 3.03 -15.74
N VAL A 348 26.61 4.20 -15.20
CA VAL A 348 27.68 5.03 -15.79
C VAL A 348 29.07 4.50 -15.40
N THR A 349 29.21 3.91 -14.21
CA THR A 349 30.49 3.36 -13.72
C THR A 349 30.94 2.10 -14.43
N ASP A 350 30.03 1.33 -15.04
CA ASP A 350 30.37 0.13 -15.83
C ASP A 350 30.94 0.44 -17.23
N TYR A 351 31.03 1.73 -17.61
CA TYR A 351 31.49 2.20 -18.92
C TYR A 351 32.76 3.07 -18.88
N GLU A 352 33.59 3.02 -17.82
CA GLU A 352 34.95 3.55 -17.92
C GLU A 352 35.83 2.60 -18.78
N PRO A 353 36.30 3.01 -19.97
CA PRO A 353 37.22 2.19 -20.74
C PRO A 353 38.55 2.10 -20.02
N ILE A 354 39.10 0.88 -19.93
CA ILE A 354 40.43 0.60 -19.40
C ILE A 354 41.44 1.53 -20.11
N LYS A 355 41.96 2.52 -19.38
CA LYS A 355 43.05 3.36 -19.87
C LYS A 355 44.30 2.49 -20.01
N SER A 356 44.60 2.10 -21.24
CA SER A 356 45.88 1.51 -21.60
C SER A 356 47.00 2.47 -21.20
N ILE A 357 47.83 2.04 -20.25
CA ILE A 357 49.06 2.74 -19.89
C ILE A 357 50.06 2.49 -21.02
N ASN A 358 50.61 3.58 -21.57
CA ASN A 358 51.80 3.58 -22.42
C ASN A 358 53.00 4.08 -21.60
#